data_AF-A0A373LSS3-F1
#
_entry.id   AF-A0A373LSS3-F1
#
_cell.length_a   1.000
_cell.length_b   1.000
_cell.length_c   1.000
_cell.angle_alpha   90.00
_cell.angle_beta   90.00
_cell.angle_gamma   90.00
#
_symmetry.space_group_name_H-M   'P 1'
#
loop_
_entity.id
_entity.type
_entity.pdbx_description
1 polymer ?
#
loop_
_entity_poly.entity_id
_entity_poly.type
_entity_poly.pdbx_seq_one_letter_code
_entity_poly.pdbx_strand_id
1 'polypeptide(L)'
;MAKNDDGFYHTLRLSRRNPTHIKIHQILADLDKSVYKSQNQFIADAVEYYINALENDFITNDDREKREENFVTKSDIQKMKEDIKNEILSEVNKQMLSVLGSFTGNLVRSSNQNETEQKDEFSADDTLLGLAEMWGE
;
A
#
# COMPACT_ATOMS: atom_id res chain seq x y z
N MET A 1 57.44 -3.48 11.33
CA MET A 1 56.00 -3.62 11.55
C MET A 1 55.29 -2.70 10.58
N ALA A 2 54.72 -3.24 9.50
CA ALA A 2 53.80 -2.47 8.67
C ALA A 2 52.52 -2.28 9.49
N LYS A 3 52.11 -1.03 9.73
CA LYS A 3 50.79 -0.73 10.27
C LYS A 3 49.77 -1.31 9.29
N ASN A 4 48.87 -2.17 9.78
CA ASN A 4 47.74 -2.63 9.00
C ASN A 4 46.87 -1.40 8.70
N ASP A 5 46.86 -0.95 7.46
CA ASP A 5 46.01 0.14 6.99
C ASP A 5 44.59 -0.44 6.83
N ASP A 6 43.65 0.04 7.65
CA ASP A 6 42.24 -0.39 7.68
C ASP A 6 41.40 0.38 6.66
N GLY A 7 41.99 0.62 5.48
CA GLY A 7 41.41 1.43 4.42
C GLY A 7 40.66 0.60 3.38
N PHE A 8 39.46 1.04 3.01
CA PHE A 8 38.78 0.54 1.81
C PHE A 8 39.30 1.30 0.58
N TYR A 9 39.76 0.57 -0.43
CA TYR A 9 40.29 1.16 -1.65
C TYR A 9 39.33 0.97 -2.83
N HIS A 10 38.98 2.07 -3.47
CA HIS A 10 38.19 2.09 -4.70
C HIS A 10 38.97 2.82 -5.80
N THR A 11 38.89 2.33 -7.05
CA THR A 11 39.57 2.95 -8.19
C THR A 11 38.58 3.71 -9.07
N LEU A 12 38.87 4.99 -9.32
CA LEU A 12 38.13 5.83 -10.26
C LEU A 12 38.93 6.03 -11.56
N ARG A 13 38.43 5.49 -12.68
CA ARG A 13 39.05 5.67 -14.00
C ARG A 13 38.27 6.69 -14.83
N LEU A 14 38.93 7.78 -15.21
CA LEU A 14 38.38 8.82 -16.07
C LEU A 14 38.85 8.64 -17.53
N SER A 15 37.93 8.85 -18.48
CA SER A 15 38.21 8.73 -19.92
C SER A 15 38.66 10.06 -20.49
N ARG A 16 39.74 10.07 -21.28
CA ARG A 16 40.24 11.26 -21.98
C ARG A 16 39.40 11.69 -23.18
N ARG A 17 38.37 10.92 -23.54
CA ARG A 17 37.48 11.22 -24.67
C ARG A 17 36.13 11.81 -24.24
N ASN A 18 35.79 11.70 -22.95
CA ASN A 18 34.54 12.22 -22.43
C ASN A 18 34.80 13.64 -21.86
N PRO A 19 34.12 14.68 -22.37
CA PRO A 19 34.35 16.06 -21.92
C PRO A 19 34.07 16.26 -20.42
N THR A 20 33.09 15.56 -19.87
CA THR A 20 32.78 15.60 -18.42
C THR A 20 33.93 15.01 -17.62
N HIS A 21 34.51 13.89 -18.05
CA HIS A 21 35.65 13.26 -17.38
C HIS A 21 36.90 14.14 -17.45
N ILE A 22 37.11 14.87 -18.55
CA ILE A 22 38.20 15.84 -18.68
C ILE A 22 38.00 16.98 -17.66
N LYS A 23 36.78 17.51 -17.55
CA LYS A 23 36.47 18.56 -16.56
C LYS A 23 36.71 18.10 -15.13
N ILE A 24 36.25 16.89 -14.78
CA ILE A 24 36.49 16.29 -13.46
C ILE A 24 38.00 16.15 -13.21
N HIS A 25 38.75 15.65 -14.19
CA HIS A 25 40.20 15.51 -14.07
C HIS A 25 40.90 16.85 -13.82
N GLN A 26 40.51 17.92 -14.54
CA GLN A 26 41.08 19.25 -14.35
C GLN A 26 40.84 19.78 -12.94
N ILE A 27 39.62 19.63 -12.40
CA ILE A 27 39.28 20.05 -11.03
C ILE A 27 40.09 19.25 -10.01
N LEU A 28 40.21 17.93 -10.18
CA LEU A 28 41.00 17.11 -9.27
C LEU A 28 42.49 17.45 -9.34
N ALA A 29 43.02 17.73 -10.53
CA ALA A 29 44.43 18.07 -10.72
C ALA A 29 44.80 19.43 -10.11
N ASP A 30 43.90 20.41 -10.16
CA ASP A 30 44.08 21.77 -9.65
C ASP A 30 43.17 22.06 -8.45
N LEU A 31 43.08 21.09 -7.53
CA LEU A 31 42.23 21.20 -6.36
C LEU A 31 42.81 22.22 -5.37
N ASP A 32 41.98 23.16 -4.92
CA ASP A 32 42.37 24.11 -3.88
C ASP A 32 42.54 23.39 -2.53
N LYS A 33 43.81 23.30 -2.11
CA LYS A 33 44.21 22.61 -0.87
C LYS A 33 43.84 23.38 0.40
N SER A 34 43.46 24.65 0.29
CA SER A 34 42.95 25.43 1.43
C SER A 34 41.52 25.02 1.80
N VAL A 35 40.75 24.54 0.82
CA VAL A 35 39.36 24.09 1.01
C VAL A 35 39.32 22.58 1.27
N TYR A 36 40.01 21.78 0.45
CA TYR A 36 40.02 20.31 0.57
C TYR A 36 41.42 19.77 0.79
N LYS A 37 41.63 18.98 1.84
CA LYS A 37 42.98 18.50 2.20
C LYS A 37 43.54 17.48 1.21
N SER A 38 42.68 16.77 0.49
CA SER A 38 43.07 15.79 -0.53
C SER A 38 41.97 15.59 -1.57
N GLN A 39 42.35 15.03 -2.72
CA GLN A 39 41.40 14.56 -3.73
C GLN A 39 40.43 13.50 -3.16
N ASN A 40 40.92 12.64 -2.27
CA ASN A 40 40.10 11.61 -1.65
C ASN A 40 39.00 12.20 -0.77
N GLN A 41 39.34 13.25 0.01
CA GLN A 41 38.36 13.97 0.81
C GLN A 41 37.30 14.63 -0.08
N PHE A 42 37.72 15.33 -1.13
CA PHE A 42 36.78 15.97 -2.06
C PHE A 42 35.82 14.95 -2.71
N ILE A 43 36.34 13.80 -3.15
CA ILE A 43 35.53 12.75 -3.76
C ILE A 43 34.55 12.16 -2.74
N ALA A 44 35.00 11.87 -1.51
CA ALA A 44 34.15 11.34 -0.45
C ALA A 44 33.01 12.30 -0.11
N ASP A 45 33.31 13.59 0.10
CA ASP A 45 32.32 14.62 0.40
C ASP A 45 31.29 14.77 -0.73
N ALA A 46 31.74 14.71 -2.00
CA ALA A 46 30.84 14.79 -3.16
C ALA A 46 29.91 13.57 -3.27
N VAL A 47 30.42 12.37 -2.99
CA VAL A 47 29.61 11.14 -2.97
C VAL A 47 28.60 11.18 -1.81
N GLU A 48 29.02 11.60 -0.62
CA GLU A 48 28.13 11.77 0.53
C GLU A 48 27.00 12.77 0.23
N TYR A 49 27.35 13.92 -0.34
CA TYR A 49 26.35 14.91 -0.77
C TYR A 49 25.34 14.31 -1.76
N TYR A 50 25.81 13.53 -2.73
CA TYR A 50 24.93 12.88 -3.71
C TYR A 50 24.01 11.84 -3.07
N ILE A 51 24.52 11.03 -2.13
CA ILE A 51 23.71 10.06 -1.37
C ILE A 51 22.63 10.79 -0.56
N ASN A 52 23.00 11.87 0.13
CA ASN A 52 22.07 12.63 0.97
C ASN A 52 21.02 13.38 0.17
N ALA A 53 21.42 13.99 -0.97
CA ALA A 53 20.50 14.72 -1.85
C ALA A 53 19.46 13.81 -2.51
N LEU A 54 19.73 12.52 -2.56
CA LEU A 54 18.81 11.53 -3.11
C LEU A 54 17.74 11.08 -2.11
N GLU A 55 17.69 11.58 -0.86
CA GLU A 55 16.61 11.33 0.13
C GLU A 55 16.08 9.87 0.17
N ASN A 56 16.97 8.89 0.35
CA ASN A 56 16.64 7.45 0.31
C ASN A 56 16.15 6.93 -1.05
N ASP A 57 16.37 7.65 -2.14
CA ASP A 57 16.25 7.07 -3.47
C ASP A 57 17.17 5.85 -3.50
N PHE A 58 16.52 4.76 -3.82
CA PHE A 58 16.96 3.39 -3.68
C PHE A 58 18.13 3.08 -4.64
N ILE A 59 19.33 3.56 -4.27
CA ILE A 59 20.57 3.44 -5.04
C ILE A 59 21.14 2.02 -4.90
N THR A 60 20.88 1.35 -3.78
CA THR A 60 21.38 0.00 -3.53
C THR A 60 20.37 -1.08 -3.94
N ASN A 61 20.85 -2.33 -4.04
CA ASN A 61 19.98 -3.46 -4.34
C ASN A 61 19.07 -3.81 -3.16
N ASP A 62 19.53 -3.63 -1.91
CA ASP A 62 18.71 -3.81 -0.71
C ASP A 62 17.50 -2.85 -0.71
N ASP A 63 17.74 -1.62 -1.17
CA ASP A 63 16.68 -0.64 -1.36
C ASP A 63 15.70 -1.04 -2.50
N ARG A 64 16.16 -1.77 -3.54
CA ARG A 64 15.27 -2.35 -4.56
C ARG A 64 14.40 -3.48 -4.03
N GLU A 65 14.94 -4.36 -3.19
CA GLU A 65 14.19 -5.48 -2.63
C GLU A 65 13.09 -4.97 -1.69
N LYS A 66 13.40 -4.00 -0.83
CA LYS A 66 12.40 -3.29 0.00
C LYS A 66 11.32 -2.59 -0.81
N ARG A 67 11.59 -2.21 -2.06
CA ARG A 67 10.57 -1.67 -2.97
C ARG A 67 9.57 -2.75 -3.37
N GLU A 68 10.07 -3.89 -3.85
CA GLU A 68 9.21 -4.98 -4.34
C GLU A 68 8.28 -5.54 -3.26
N GLU A 69 8.73 -5.56 -2.00
CA GLU A 69 7.89 -5.98 -0.86
C GLU A 69 6.79 -4.97 -0.49
N ASN A 70 6.98 -3.67 -0.75
CA ASN A 70 6.07 -2.61 -0.31
C ASN A 70 5.08 -2.11 -1.39
N PHE A 71 5.17 -2.61 -2.63
CA PHE A 71 4.20 -2.24 -3.67
C PHE A 71 2.98 -3.16 -3.63
N VAL A 72 1.83 -2.61 -3.23
CA VAL A 72 0.52 -3.23 -3.49
C VAL A 72 0.31 -3.25 -5.00
N THR A 73 0.27 -4.43 -5.61
CA THR A 73 0.05 -4.55 -7.06
C THR A 73 -1.41 -4.33 -7.40
N LYS A 74 -1.71 -3.94 -8.66
CA LYS A 74 -3.10 -3.76 -9.12
C LYS A 74 -3.95 -5.03 -8.93
N SER A 75 -3.34 -6.20 -9.02
CA SER A 75 -3.97 -7.49 -8.71
C SER A 75 -4.34 -7.65 -7.24
N ASP A 76 -3.53 -7.13 -6.32
CA ASP A 76 -3.82 -7.19 -4.88
C ASP A 76 -5.00 -6.29 -4.52
N ILE A 77 -5.09 -5.12 -5.15
CA ILE A 77 -6.25 -4.23 -5.02
C ILE A 77 -7.52 -4.90 -5.58
N GLN A 78 -7.41 -5.60 -6.72
CA GLN A 78 -8.56 -6.31 -7.30
C GLN A 78 -9.04 -7.46 -6.42
N LYS A 79 -8.12 -8.26 -5.86
CA LYS A 79 -8.47 -9.31 -4.89
C LYS A 79 -9.16 -8.72 -3.67
N MET A 80 -8.60 -7.66 -3.09
CA MET A 80 -9.20 -6.99 -1.93
C MET A 80 -10.62 -6.47 -2.23
N LYS A 81 -10.87 -5.95 -3.43
CA LYS A 81 -12.21 -5.56 -3.88
C LYS A 81 -13.17 -6.74 -3.99
N GLU A 82 -12.71 -7.86 -4.55
CA GLU A 82 -13.49 -9.09 -4.67
C GLU A 82 -13.85 -9.65 -3.29
N ASP A 83 -12.89 -9.67 -2.36
CA ASP A 83 -13.05 -10.16 -1.00
C ASP A 83 -14.07 -9.31 -0.22
N ILE A 84 -13.95 -7.99 -0.28
CA ILE A 84 -14.93 -7.06 0.33
C ILE A 84 -16.33 -7.29 -0.25
N LYS A 85 -16.44 -7.45 -1.58
CA LYS A 85 -17.74 -7.70 -2.23
C LYS A 85 -18.35 -9.02 -1.76
N ASN A 86 -17.54 -10.07 -1.63
CA ASN A 86 -17.99 -11.39 -1.18
C ASN A 86 -18.42 -11.36 0.29
N GLU A 87 -17.71 -10.61 1.14
CA GLU A 87 -18.06 -10.43 2.54
C GLU A 87 -19.39 -9.70 2.70
N ILE A 88 -19.60 -8.61 1.94
CA ILE A 88 -20.89 -7.89 1.93
C ILE A 88 -22.02 -8.80 1.46
N LEU A 89 -21.83 -9.56 0.38
CA LEU A 89 -22.85 -10.49 -0.11
C LEU A 89 -23.18 -11.59 0.90
N SER A 90 -22.19 -12.12 1.61
CA SER A 90 -22.37 -13.09 2.69
C SER A 90 -23.22 -12.50 3.82
N GLU A 91 -22.93 -11.28 4.25
CA GLU A 91 -23.62 -10.65 5.36
C GLU A 91 -25.06 -10.27 4.99
N VAL A 92 -25.28 -9.74 3.78
CA VAL A 92 -26.62 -9.48 3.24
C VAL A 92 -27.43 -10.77 3.12
N ASN A 93 -26.83 -11.86 2.63
CA ASN A 93 -27.51 -13.14 2.51
C ASN A 93 -27.91 -13.70 3.89
N LYS A 94 -27.05 -13.58 4.91
CA LYS A 94 -27.40 -14.00 6.28
C LYS A 94 -28.56 -13.18 6.84
N GLN A 95 -28.57 -11.86 6.64
CA GLN A 95 -29.66 -11.00 7.08
C GLN A 95 -30.95 -11.27 6.29
N MET A 96 -30.87 -11.52 4.99
CA MET A 96 -32.04 -11.90 4.19
C MET A 96 -32.60 -13.26 4.62
N LEU A 97 -31.74 -14.24 4.89
CA LEU A 97 -32.13 -15.55 5.41
C LEU A 97 -32.75 -15.45 6.81
N SER A 98 -32.26 -14.57 7.69
CA SER A 98 -32.87 -14.37 9.00
C SER A 98 -34.25 -13.72 8.89
N VAL A 99 -34.40 -12.69 8.04
CA VAL A 99 -35.70 -12.04 7.78
C VAL A 99 -36.69 -13.06 7.18
N LEU A 100 -36.29 -13.83 6.18
CA LEU A 100 -37.13 -14.86 5.57
C LEU A 100 -37.45 -15.99 6.55
N GLY A 101 -36.50 -16.41 7.39
CA GLY A 101 -36.70 -17.43 8.42
C GLY A 101 -37.66 -16.99 9.52
N SER A 102 -37.57 -15.73 9.96
CA SER A 102 -38.52 -15.13 10.89
C SER A 102 -39.92 -14.98 10.26
N PHE A 103 -39.99 -14.55 9.00
CA PHE A 103 -41.24 -14.39 8.28
C PHE A 103 -41.94 -15.72 8.03
N THR A 104 -41.21 -16.73 7.53
CA THR A 104 -41.74 -18.07 7.29
C THR A 104 -42.00 -18.83 8.59
N GLY A 105 -41.18 -18.66 9.61
CA GLY A 105 -41.41 -19.20 10.95
C GLY A 105 -42.69 -18.65 11.58
N ASN A 106 -42.97 -17.35 11.42
CA ASN A 106 -44.23 -16.74 11.86
C ASN A 106 -45.42 -17.18 11.00
N LEU A 107 -45.25 -17.36 9.69
CA LEU A 107 -46.29 -17.85 8.79
C LEU A 107 -46.68 -19.32 9.08
N VAL A 108 -45.69 -20.19 9.31
CA VAL A 108 -45.90 -21.61 9.66
C VAL A 108 -46.46 -21.76 11.08
N ARG A 109 -46.12 -20.85 11.99
CA ARG A 109 -46.70 -20.79 13.33
C ARG A 109 -48.13 -20.26 13.29
N SER A 110 -48.44 -19.35 12.37
CA SER A 110 -49.80 -18.87 12.11
C SER A 110 -50.68 -19.92 11.42
N SER A 111 -50.11 -20.83 10.62
CA SER A 111 -50.88 -21.91 9.98
C SER A 111 -51.20 -23.10 10.89
N ASN A 112 -50.64 -23.17 12.09
CA ASN A 112 -50.87 -24.25 13.07
C ASN A 112 -51.69 -23.83 14.31
N GLN A 113 -52.26 -22.62 14.31
CA GLN A 113 -53.27 -22.23 15.29
C GLN A 113 -54.63 -22.14 14.61
N ASN A 114 -55.37 -23.25 14.74
CA ASN A 114 -56.81 -23.40 14.85
C ASN A 114 -57.72 -22.38 14.15
N GLU A 115 -58.56 -22.93 13.29
CA GLU A 115 -60.00 -22.63 13.19
C GLU A 115 -60.52 -21.74 14.33
N THR A 116 -60.69 -20.45 14.08
CA THR A 116 -61.93 -19.71 14.39
C THR A 116 -61.88 -18.32 13.76
N GLU A 117 -63.02 -17.96 13.21
CA GLU A 117 -63.30 -16.75 12.46
C GLU A 117 -62.92 -15.46 13.21
N GLN A 118 -62.18 -14.57 12.55
CA GLN A 118 -62.56 -13.17 12.38
C GLN A 118 -61.71 -12.54 11.27
N LYS A 119 -62.40 -11.91 10.33
CA LYS A 119 -61.81 -11.10 9.25
C LYS A 119 -61.12 -9.89 9.89
N ASP A 120 -59.81 -9.81 9.76
CA ASP A 120 -59.14 -8.53 9.60
C ASP A 120 -58.29 -8.59 8.34
N GLU A 121 -58.64 -7.69 7.43
CA GLU A 121 -58.04 -7.53 6.12
C GLU A 121 -56.61 -7.00 6.31
N PHE A 122 -55.65 -7.92 6.29
CA PHE A 122 -54.23 -7.56 6.38
C PHE A 122 -53.80 -6.92 5.06
N SER A 123 -53.96 -5.59 4.98
CA SER A 123 -53.54 -4.79 3.85
C SER A 123 -52.02 -4.78 3.76
N ALA A 124 -51.48 -5.00 2.56
CA ALA A 124 -50.04 -4.92 2.24
C ALA A 124 -49.40 -3.57 2.66
N ASP A 125 -50.22 -2.56 2.95
CA ASP A 125 -49.82 -1.23 3.41
C ASP A 125 -49.10 -1.26 4.77
N ASP A 126 -49.53 -2.10 5.72
CA ASP A 126 -48.90 -2.18 7.06
C ASP A 126 -47.49 -2.80 7.01
N THR A 127 -47.26 -3.71 6.06
CA THR A 127 -45.95 -4.34 5.86
C THR A 127 -44.99 -3.41 5.11
N LEU A 128 -45.52 -2.59 4.19
CA LEU A 128 -44.75 -1.54 3.52
C LEU A 128 -44.42 -0.38 4.47
N LEU A 129 -45.31 -0.03 5.40
CA LEU A 129 -45.06 0.97 6.44
C LEU A 129 -43.90 0.56 7.35
N GLY A 130 -43.89 -0.68 7.86
CA GLY A 130 -42.80 -1.16 8.73
C GLY A 130 -41.44 -1.22 8.05
N LEU A 131 -41.40 -1.43 6.73
CA LEU A 131 -40.15 -1.35 5.95
C LEU A 131 -39.71 0.10 5.70
N ALA A 132 -40.64 1.03 5.49
CA ALA A 132 -40.33 2.45 5.30
C ALA A 132 -39.80 3.11 6.58
N GLU A 133 -40.32 2.72 7.75
CA GLU A 133 -39.84 3.20 9.06
C GLU A 133 -38.40 2.79 9.36
N MET A 134 -37.90 1.67 8.82
CA MET A 134 -36.50 1.23 9.00
C MET A 134 -35.46 2.03 8.19
N TRP A 135 -35.88 2.77 7.16
CA TRP A 135 -35.00 3.62 6.35
C TRP A 135 -35.16 5.11 6.65
N GLY A 136 -36.02 5.44 7.63
CA GLY A 136 -36.34 6.80 8.03
C GLY A 136 -35.81 7.15 9.43
N GLU A 137 -34.49 7.11 9.62
CA GLU A 137 -33.75 7.96 10.56
C GLU A 137 -32.39 8.35 9.99
#